data_AF-A0A2D9CEU8-F1
#
_entry.id   AF-A0A2D9CEU8-F1
#
_cell.length_a   1.000
_cell.length_b   1.000
_cell.length_c   1.000
_cell.angle_alpha   90.00
_cell.angle_beta   90.00
_cell.angle_gamma   90.00
#
_symmetry.space_group_name_H-M   'P 1'
#
loop_
_entity.id
_entity.type
_entity.pdbx_description
1 polymer ?
#
loop_
_entity_poly.entity_id
_entity_poly.type
_entity_poly.pdbx_seq_one_letter_code
_entity_poly.pdbx_strand_id
1 'polypeptide(L)' 'MSGISRNDVEVISHINYVSNNLHDLTDDLYEDLMERDNQSAKEKAKYIVNLMEELIQSLSDDI' A
#
# COMPACT_ATOMS: atom_id res chain seq x y z
N MET A 1 -0.65 -32.32 -5.61
CA MET A 1 -0.89 -30.87 -5.45
C MET A 1 0.36 -30.17 -5.93
N SER A 2 0.30 -29.48 -7.07
CA SER A 2 1.38 -28.59 -7.51
C SER A 2 1.60 -27.56 -6.42
N GLY A 3 2.79 -27.57 -5.81
CA GLY A 3 3.14 -26.63 -4.74
C GLY A 3 3.09 -25.20 -5.26
N ILE A 4 2.56 -24.30 -4.44
CA ILE A 4 2.60 -22.85 -4.67
C ILE A 4 4.05 -22.47 -5.01
N SER A 5 4.27 -21.72 -6.09
CA SER A 5 5.63 -21.34 -6.47
C SER A 5 6.19 -20.35 -5.46
N ARG A 6 7.52 -20.31 -5.33
CA ARG A 6 8.17 -19.33 -4.44
C ARG A 6 7.81 -17.89 -4.85
N ASN A 7 7.65 -17.65 -6.15
CA ASN A 7 7.23 -16.35 -6.69
C ASN A 7 5.84 -15.96 -6.17
N ASP A 8 4.88 -16.90 -6.22
CA ASP A 8 3.52 -16.64 -5.72
C ASP A 8 3.52 -16.26 -4.23
N VAL A 9 4.38 -16.89 -3.42
CA VAL A 9 4.51 -16.55 -1.99
C VAL A 9 5.09 -15.15 -1.79
N GLU A 10 6.10 -14.77 -2.58
CA GLU A 10 6.74 -13.44 -2.52
C GLU A 10 5.77 -12.34 -2.96
N VAL A 11 5.03 -12.55 -4.06
CA VAL A 11 3.99 -11.62 -4.54
C VAL A 11 2.87 -11.46 -3.52
N ILE A 12 2.36 -12.56 -2.94
CA ILE A 12 1.32 -12.50 -1.89
C ILE A 12 1.83 -11.74 -0.66
N SER A 13 3.08 -11.96 -0.25
CA SER A 13 3.68 -11.24 0.88
C SER A 13 3.75 -9.74 0.61
N HIS A 14 4.12 -9.34 -0.61
CA HIS A 14 4.19 -7.93 -1.01
C HIS A 14 2.80 -7.28 -1.07
N ILE A 15 1.81 -7.96 -1.65
CA ILE A 15 0.41 -7.51 -1.67
C ILE A 15 -0.11 -7.29 -0.26
N ASN A 16 0.13 -8.24 0.67
CA ASN A 16 -0.29 -8.11 2.06
C ASN A 16 0.40 -6.92 2.76
N TYR A 17 1.70 -6.72 2.54
CA TYR A 17 2.42 -5.58 3.09
C TYR A 17 1.79 -4.26 2.64
N VAL A 18 1.57 -4.07 1.33
CA VAL A 18 0.98 -2.83 0.82
C VAL A 18 -0.45 -2.65 1.30
N SER A 19 -1.27 -3.71 1.27
CA SER A 19 -2.69 -3.64 1.65
C SER A 19 -2.89 -3.29 3.13
N ASN A 20 -2.06 -3.85 4.02
CA ASN A 20 -2.12 -3.53 5.44
C ASN A 20 -1.69 -2.08 5.70
N ASN A 21 -0.59 -1.62 5.09
CA ASN A 21 -0.16 -0.22 5.24
C ASN A 21 -1.20 0.77 4.70
N LEU A 22 -1.88 0.44 3.59
CA LEU A 22 -2.95 1.28 3.06
C LEU A 22 -4.10 1.43 4.03
N HIS A 23 -4.51 0.34 4.69
CA HIS A 23 -5.61 0.37 5.65
C HIS A 23 -5.34 1.40 6.75
N ASP A 24 -4.20 1.26 7.43
CA ASP A 24 -3.80 2.14 8.54
C ASP A 24 -3.67 3.60 8.07
N LEU A 25 -3.05 3.83 6.91
CA LEU A 25 -2.88 5.19 6.37
C LEU A 25 -4.19 5.85 5.95
N THR A 26 -5.16 5.08 5.47
CA THR A 26 -6.47 5.62 5.07
C THR A 26 -7.31 6.00 6.27
N ASP A 27 -7.20 5.28 7.39
CA ASP A 27 -7.84 5.65 8.65
C ASP A 27 -7.21 6.93 9.21
N ASP A 28 -5.88 7.00 9.25
CA ASP A 28 -5.14 8.19 9.69
C ASP A 28 -5.46 9.43 8.82
N LEU A 29 -5.65 9.23 7.50
CA LEU A 29 -6.05 10.29 6.59
C LEU A 29 -7.47 10.77 6.87
N TYR A 30 -8.39 9.86 7.19
CA TYR A 30 -9.75 10.21 7.58
C TYR A 30 -9.76 11.07 8.85
N GLU A 31 -8.98 10.69 9.87
CA GLU A 31 -8.84 11.45 11.10
C GLU A 31 -8.31 12.88 10.85
N ASP A 32 -7.22 13.02 10.08
CA ASP A 32 -6.65 14.33 9.76
C ASP A 32 -7.68 15.24 9.04
N LEU A 33 -8.47 14.68 8.13
CA LEU A 33 -9.51 15.42 7.42
C LEU A 33 -10.65 15.84 8.35
N MET A 34 -11.01 15.00 9.32
CA MET A 34 -12.02 15.30 10.35
C MET A 34 -11.53 16.42 11.29
N GLU A 35 -10.25 16.39 11.68
CA GLU A 35 -9.62 17.40 12.51
C GLU A 35 -9.25 18.69 11.75
N ARG A 36 -9.40 18.69 10.42
CA ARG A 36 -9.03 19.76 9.49
C ARG A 36 -7.52 20.04 9.46
N ASP A 37 -6.69 19.07 9.82
CA ASP A 37 -5.25 19.12 9.60
C ASP A 37 -4.93 18.80 8.13
N ASN A 38 -5.13 19.82 7.28
CA ASN A 38 -4.93 19.70 5.84
C ASN A 38 -3.47 19.40 5.46
N GLN A 39 -2.50 19.71 6.32
CA GLN A 39 -1.09 19.48 6.01
C GLN A 39 -0.77 18.00 6.19
N SER A 40 -1.10 17.43 7.35
CA SER A 40 -0.91 16.00 7.65
C SER A 40 -1.70 15.13 6.66
N ALA A 41 -2.96 15.50 6.38
CA ALA A 41 -3.78 14.81 5.37
C ALA A 41 -3.11 14.78 3.99
N LYS A 42 -2.50 15.89 3.57
CA LYS A 42 -1.82 15.98 2.28
C LYS A 42 -0.54 15.14 2.23
N GLU A 43 0.18 15.04 3.34
CA GLU A 43 1.38 14.21 3.46
C GLU A 43 1.02 12.71 3.40
N LYS A 44 0.01 12.29 4.16
CA LYS A 44 -0.49 10.90 4.14
C LYS A 44 -1.07 10.50 2.79
N ALA A 45 -1.85 11.38 2.15
CA ALA A 45 -2.38 11.12 0.81
C ALA A 45 -1.27 10.92 -0.23
N LYS A 46 -0.18 11.71 -0.16
CA LYS A 46 0.99 11.50 -1.03
C LYS A 46 1.70 10.18 -0.74
N TYR A 47 1.81 9.80 0.53
CA TYR A 47 2.45 8.55 0.90
C TYR A 47 1.65 7.33 0.40
N ILE A 48 0.32 7.39 0.47
CA ILE A 48 -0.58 6.39 -0.13
C ILE A 48 -0.32 6.26 -1.64
N VAL A 49 -0.18 7.37 -2.37
CA VAL A 49 0.12 7.33 -3.82
C VAL A 49 1.45 6.62 -4.09
N ASN A 50 2.50 6.93 -3.33
CA ASN A 50 3.81 6.29 -3.50
C ASN A 50 3.74 4.77 -3.22
N LEU A 51 3.06 4.34 -2.16
CA LEU A 51 2.86 2.92 -1.84
C LEU A 51 2.14 2.16 -2.97
N MET A 52 1.16 2.81 -3.60
CA MET A 52 0.45 2.25 -4.75
C MET A 52 1.34 2.18 -6.00
N GLU A 53 2.19 3.18 -6.25
CA GLU A 53 3.18 3.14 -7.33
C GLU A 53 4.21 2.02 -7.11
N GLU A 54 4.70 1.85 -5.88
CA GLU A 54 5.60 0.74 -5.52
C GLU A 54 4.94 -0.63 -5.75
N LEU A 55 3.66 -0.78 -5.43
CA LEU A 55 2.91 -2.00 -5.75
C LEU A 55 2.84 -2.23 -7.26
N ILE A 56 2.49 -1.22 -8.04
CA ILE A 56 2.43 -1.33 -9.51
C ILE A 56 3.79 -1.72 -10.08
N GLN A 57 4.87 -1.08 -9.62
CA GLN A 57 6.24 -1.40 -10.02
C GLN A 57 6.59 -2.86 -9.66
N SER A 58 6.33 -3.28 -8.43
CA SER A 58 6.60 -4.66 -7.98
C SER A 58 5.86 -5.73 -8.77
N LEU A 59 4.65 -5.42 -9.25
CA LEU A 59 3.84 -6.33 -10.06
C LEU A 59 4.23 -6.27 -11.55
N SER A 60 4.95 -5.23 -11.98
CA SER A 60 5.38 -5.01 -13.36
C SER A 60 6.81 -5.48 -13.62
N ASP A 61 7.68 -5.50 -12.60
CA ASP A 61 9.07 -5.93 -12.68
C ASP A 61 9.23 -7.47 -12.81
N ASP A 62 8.13 -8.19 -13.05
CA ASP A 62 8.05 -9.64 -13.28
C ASP A 62 7.77 -10.00 -14.78
N ILE A 63 8.24 -9.17 -15.73
CA ILE A 63 8.23 -9.46 -17.19
C ILE A 63 9.64 -9.58 -17.77
#